data_AF-A0A0C2HCQ2-F1
#
_entry.id   AF-A0A0C2HCQ2-F1
#
_cell.length_a   1.000
_cell.length_b   1.000
_cell.length_c   1.000
_cell.angle_alpha   90.00
_cell.angle_beta   90.00
_cell.angle_gamma   90.00
#
_symmetry.space_group_name_H-M   'P 1'
#
loop_
_entity.id
_entity.type
_entity.pdbx_description
1 polymer ?
#
loop_
_entity_poly.entity_id
_entity_poly.type
_entity_poly.pdbx_seq_one_letter_code
_entity_poly.pdbx_strand_id
1 'polypeptide(L)'
;MSRGKTAAAGWTVSASLILTTRRRRYCRNRERIRRVLNSFDAGALNCDSSFAKTGEKSVLNELQEKIASLSKELQKKDAIIESERVAHKAQLKDFITAVKVAERCREETKSELARLIAVCRNVNSPEEVLWFEVMQKFQCCSKRNALLAWAQARLTAYPSISVSNFASDWSDGRAFCALVHHFRPDMVERIMLLQRDECPKLALELAAKLNIRIDPNLFAGSKPDFRRVMAAVFELYKKLELTEQEC
;
A
#
# COMPACT_ATOMS: atom_id res chain seq x y z
N MET A 1 -19.93 -14.53 3.39
CA MET A 1 -19.86 -13.79 2.11
C MET A 1 -18.42 -13.55 1.68
N SER A 2 -18.02 -14.06 0.52
CA SER A 2 -16.69 -13.86 -0.08
C SER A 2 -16.80 -12.83 -1.20
N ARG A 3 -16.58 -11.55 -0.89
CA ARG A 3 -16.39 -10.48 -1.89
C ARG A 3 -15.23 -9.62 -1.45
N GLY A 4 -14.07 -9.83 -2.08
CA GLY A 4 -12.88 -9.04 -1.78
C GLY A 4 -11.59 -9.45 -2.49
N LYS A 5 -11.51 -10.64 -3.11
CA LYS A 5 -10.27 -11.11 -3.77
C LYS A 5 -10.15 -10.83 -5.27
N THR A 6 -11.18 -10.27 -5.94
CA THR A 6 -11.18 -10.17 -7.41
C THR A 6 -10.71 -8.83 -7.98
N ALA A 7 -10.56 -7.77 -7.18
CA ALA A 7 -10.16 -6.45 -7.70
C ALA A 7 -8.64 -6.29 -7.92
N ALA A 8 -7.80 -6.95 -7.10
CA ALA A 8 -6.33 -6.85 -7.24
C ALA A 8 -5.77 -7.63 -8.45
N ALA A 9 -6.48 -8.65 -8.94
CA ALA A 9 -6.08 -9.43 -10.11
C ALA A 9 -6.27 -8.67 -11.44
N GLY A 10 -7.24 -7.76 -11.53
CA GLY A 10 -7.50 -7.00 -12.76
C GLY A 10 -6.44 -5.94 -13.07
N TRP A 11 -5.86 -5.31 -12.05
CA TRP A 11 -4.89 -4.23 -12.22
C TRP A 11 -3.47 -4.77 -12.49
N THR A 12 -3.13 -5.92 -11.91
CA THR A 12 -1.83 -6.58 -12.08
C THR A 12 -1.67 -7.23 -13.46
N VAL A 13 -2.74 -7.78 -14.02
CA VAL A 13 -2.75 -8.30 -15.40
C VAL A 13 -2.65 -7.15 -16.42
N SER A 14 -3.38 -6.05 -16.23
CA SER A 14 -3.27 -4.87 -17.10
C SER A 14 -1.88 -4.23 -17.05
N ALA A 15 -1.30 -4.05 -15.86
CA ALA A 15 0.05 -3.50 -15.74
C ALA A 15 1.12 -4.43 -16.36
N SER A 16 1.03 -5.74 -16.11
CA SER A 16 1.94 -6.73 -16.72
C SER A 16 1.80 -6.80 -18.23
N LEU A 17 0.58 -6.72 -18.77
CA LEU A 17 0.31 -6.71 -20.21
C LEU A 17 0.82 -5.40 -20.85
N ILE A 18 0.60 -4.26 -20.20
CA ILE A 18 1.11 -2.96 -20.67
C ILE A 18 2.63 -2.95 -20.67
N LEU A 19 3.27 -3.44 -19.60
CA LEU A 19 4.73 -3.51 -19.50
C LEU A 19 5.33 -4.51 -20.51
N THR A 20 4.73 -5.69 -20.69
CA THR A 20 5.19 -6.66 -21.71
C THR A 20 4.97 -6.16 -23.13
N THR A 21 3.86 -5.47 -23.40
CA THR A 21 3.59 -4.85 -24.71
C THR A 21 4.55 -3.71 -25.01
N ARG A 22 4.84 -2.85 -24.02
CA ARG A 22 5.86 -1.79 -24.13
C ARG A 22 7.25 -2.37 -24.34
N ARG A 23 7.62 -3.44 -23.62
CA ARG A 23 8.91 -4.14 -23.78
C ARG A 23 9.05 -4.76 -25.17
N ARG A 24 8.00 -5.40 -25.68
CA ARG A 24 7.96 -5.94 -27.06
C ARG A 24 8.07 -4.83 -28.12
N ARG A 25 7.41 -3.69 -27.92
CA ARG A 25 7.52 -2.52 -28.82
C ARG A 25 8.93 -1.96 -28.85
N TYR A 26 9.57 -1.80 -27.68
CA TYR A 26 10.92 -1.28 -27.57
C TYR A 26 11.94 -2.21 -28.24
N CYS A 27 11.84 -3.54 -28.02
CA CYS A 27 12.70 -4.52 -28.71
C CYS A 27 12.49 -4.51 -30.23
N ARG A 28 11.24 -4.47 -30.72
CA ARG A 28 10.97 -4.38 -32.18
C ARG A 28 11.51 -3.08 -32.79
N ASN A 29 11.42 -1.97 -32.08
CA ASN A 29 11.90 -0.68 -32.56
C ASN A 29 13.44 -0.64 -32.60
N ARG A 30 14.11 -1.23 -31.59
CA ARG A 30 15.57 -1.41 -31.57
C ARG A 30 16.06 -2.24 -32.75
N GLU A 31 15.39 -3.36 -33.04
CA GLU A 31 15.76 -4.23 -34.17
C GLU A 31 15.49 -3.58 -35.54
N ARG A 32 14.50 -2.68 -35.59
CA ARG A 32 14.21 -1.88 -36.80
C ARG A 32 15.27 -0.80 -37.01
N ILE A 33 15.65 -0.08 -35.94
CA ILE A 33 16.71 0.94 -35.98
C ILE A 33 18.06 0.30 -36.34
N ARG A 34 18.40 -0.85 -35.74
CA ARG A 34 19.61 -1.62 -36.08
C ARG A 34 19.63 -2.05 -37.54
N ARG A 35 18.48 -2.49 -38.09
CA ARG A 35 18.37 -2.82 -39.53
C ARG A 35 18.52 -1.61 -40.44
N VAL A 36 17.98 -0.45 -40.06
CA VAL A 36 18.14 0.80 -40.82
C VAL A 36 19.60 1.27 -40.81
N LEU A 37 20.27 1.20 -39.65
CA LEU A 37 21.70 1.50 -39.52
C LEU A 37 22.57 0.52 -40.32
N ASN A 38 22.25 -0.77 -40.32
CA ASN A 38 22.97 -1.77 -41.09
C ASN A 38 22.64 -1.74 -42.61
N SER A 39 21.52 -1.13 -43.03
CA SER A 39 21.21 -0.90 -44.45
C SER A 39 21.91 0.34 -45.01
N PHE A 40 22.44 1.20 -44.14
CA PHE A 40 23.39 2.24 -44.53
C PHE A 40 24.76 1.58 -44.68
N ASP A 41 24.95 0.94 -45.83
CA ASP A 41 26.24 0.35 -46.20
C ASP A 41 27.24 1.48 -46.42
N ALA A 42 28.27 1.56 -45.58
CA ALA A 42 29.34 2.56 -45.67
C ALA A 42 30.15 2.44 -46.98
N GLY A 43 29.93 1.38 -47.77
CA GLY A 43 30.55 1.14 -49.08
C GLY A 43 29.89 1.85 -50.28
N ALA A 44 28.73 2.51 -50.11
CA ALA A 44 28.01 3.11 -51.25
C ALA A 44 28.42 4.56 -51.58
N LEU A 45 29.40 5.14 -50.88
CA LEU A 45 29.95 6.46 -51.19
C LEU A 45 31.25 6.36 -51.98
N ASN A 46 31.28 5.56 -53.05
CA ASN A 46 32.28 5.73 -54.09
C ASN A 46 31.68 6.63 -55.16
N CYS A 47 31.55 7.92 -54.84
CA CYS A 47 31.28 8.92 -55.88
C CYS A 47 32.56 9.07 -56.70
N ASP A 48 32.48 8.72 -57.99
CA ASP A 48 33.56 8.88 -58.96
C ASP A 48 34.27 10.22 -58.79
N SER A 49 35.52 10.15 -58.32
CA SER A 49 36.32 11.33 -58.00
C SER A 49 36.94 11.92 -59.25
N SER A 50 36.14 12.45 -60.16
CA SER A 50 36.64 13.10 -61.38
C SER A 50 36.17 14.55 -61.55
N PHE A 51 36.02 15.32 -60.46
CA PHE A 51 36.08 16.79 -60.49
C PHE A 51 36.11 17.39 -59.06
N ALA A 52 37.21 17.31 -58.32
CA ALA A 52 37.36 18.01 -57.04
C ALA A 52 38.73 18.66 -56.96
N LYS A 53 38.77 19.98 -56.71
CA LYS A 53 40.04 20.71 -56.53
C LYS A 53 40.78 20.12 -55.31
N THR A 54 42.11 20.15 -55.32
CA THR A 54 42.98 19.54 -54.28
C THR A 54 42.62 19.94 -52.84
N GLY A 55 42.01 21.11 -52.63
CA GLY A 55 41.48 21.55 -51.33
C GLY A 55 40.21 20.83 -50.85
N GLU A 56 39.30 20.43 -51.75
CA GLU A 56 38.05 19.73 -51.40
C GLU A 56 38.30 18.27 -50.99
N LYS A 57 39.29 17.62 -51.61
CA LYS A 57 39.70 16.25 -51.22
C LYS A 57 40.29 16.19 -49.80
N SER A 58 41.02 17.24 -49.39
CA SER A 58 41.55 17.33 -48.01
C SER A 58 40.43 17.46 -46.97
N VAL A 59 39.42 18.29 -47.25
CA VAL A 59 38.26 18.49 -46.37
C VAL A 59 37.40 17.22 -46.29
N LEU A 60 37.22 16.52 -47.41
CA LEU A 60 36.52 15.22 -47.46
C LEU A 60 37.19 14.16 -46.58
N ASN A 61 38.52 14.06 -46.64
CA ASN A 61 39.27 13.11 -45.82
C ASN A 61 39.17 13.44 -44.32
N GLU A 62 39.26 14.72 -43.95
CA GLU A 62 39.11 15.17 -42.55
C GLU A 62 37.69 14.90 -42.00
N LEU A 63 36.67 15.08 -42.84
CA LEU A 63 35.29 14.74 -42.50
C LEU A 63 35.10 13.23 -42.35
N GLN A 64 35.70 12.42 -43.22
CA GLN A 64 35.67 10.96 -43.10
C GLN A 64 36.34 10.48 -41.81
N GLU A 65 37.47 11.08 -41.41
CA GLU A 65 38.13 10.79 -40.12
C GLU A 65 37.25 11.18 -38.92
N LYS A 66 36.61 12.36 -38.96
CA LYS A 66 35.68 12.78 -37.91
C LYS A 66 34.48 11.84 -37.81
N ILE A 67 33.92 11.40 -38.95
CA ILE A 67 32.82 10.43 -38.98
C ILE A 67 33.27 9.09 -38.38
N ALA A 68 34.47 8.60 -38.71
CA ALA A 68 35.00 7.37 -38.16
C ALA A 68 35.25 7.47 -36.64
N SER A 69 35.81 8.60 -36.19
CA SER A 69 36.05 8.88 -34.78
C SER A 69 34.75 8.94 -33.98
N LEU A 70 33.77 9.73 -34.44
CA LEU A 70 32.45 9.83 -33.82
C LEU A 70 31.72 8.49 -33.81
N SER A 71 31.83 7.69 -34.87
CA SER A 71 31.23 6.36 -34.94
C SER A 71 31.81 5.42 -33.89
N LYS A 72 33.13 5.47 -33.67
CA LYS A 72 33.80 4.68 -32.61
C LYS A 72 33.38 5.13 -31.21
N GLU A 73 33.23 6.44 -31.00
CA GLU A 73 32.76 6.98 -29.73
C GLU A 73 31.30 6.58 -29.44
N LEU A 74 30.45 6.56 -30.46
CA LEU A 74 29.05 6.12 -30.38
C LEU A 74 28.95 4.64 -30.01
N GLN A 75 29.75 3.78 -30.65
CA GLN A 75 29.83 2.36 -30.30
C GLN A 75 30.25 2.14 -28.85
N LYS A 76 31.20 2.93 -28.35
CA LYS A 76 31.63 2.86 -26.94
C LYS A 76 30.49 3.25 -26.00
N LYS A 77 29.76 4.33 -26.30
CA LYS A 77 28.60 4.77 -25.51
C LYS A 77 27.49 3.73 -25.52
N ASP A 78 27.20 3.11 -26.67
CA ASP A 78 26.20 2.04 -26.78
C ASP A 78 26.57 0.80 -25.96
N ALA A 79 27.85 0.43 -25.92
CA ALA A 79 28.33 -0.68 -25.11
C ALA A 79 28.17 -0.42 -23.60
N ILE A 80 28.44 0.81 -23.14
CA ILE A 80 28.24 1.23 -21.75
C ILE A 80 26.75 1.20 -21.38
N ILE A 81 25.89 1.77 -22.23
CA ILE A 81 24.44 1.78 -21.99
C ILE A 81 23.90 0.36 -21.88
N GLU A 82 24.36 -0.57 -22.73
CA GLU A 82 23.88 -1.95 -22.67
C GLU A 82 24.40 -2.69 -21.42
N SER A 83 25.63 -2.45 -20.99
CA SER A 83 26.17 -3.06 -19.77
C SER A 83 25.42 -2.58 -18.51
N GLU A 84 25.15 -1.29 -18.41
CA GLU A 84 24.35 -0.69 -17.33
C GLU A 84 22.92 -1.24 -17.32
N ARG A 85 22.29 -1.38 -18.49
CA ARG A 85 20.94 -1.96 -18.61
C ARG A 85 20.89 -3.41 -18.12
N VAL A 86 21.89 -4.21 -18.46
CA VAL A 86 21.98 -5.61 -18.00
C VAL A 86 22.16 -5.64 -16.48
N ALA A 87 23.03 -4.79 -15.92
CA ALA A 87 23.23 -4.68 -14.48
C ALA A 87 21.93 -4.27 -13.74
N HIS A 88 21.22 -3.24 -14.20
CA HIS A 88 19.94 -2.82 -13.62
C HIS A 88 18.88 -3.93 -13.68
N LYS A 89 18.84 -4.69 -14.78
CA LYS A 89 17.91 -5.83 -14.92
C LYS A 89 18.26 -6.96 -13.94
N ALA A 90 19.54 -7.21 -13.68
CA ALA A 90 19.99 -8.17 -12.68
C ALA A 90 19.59 -7.71 -11.27
N GLN A 91 19.92 -6.47 -10.90
CA GLN A 91 19.54 -5.88 -9.61
C GLN A 91 18.04 -5.95 -9.36
N LEU A 92 17.21 -5.64 -10.36
CA LEU A 92 15.75 -5.74 -10.21
C LEU A 92 15.29 -7.20 -9.98
N LYS A 93 15.93 -8.17 -10.63
CA LYS A 93 15.62 -9.60 -10.43
C LYS A 93 15.99 -10.04 -9.01
N ASP A 94 17.13 -9.59 -8.50
CA ASP A 94 17.60 -9.89 -7.15
C ASP A 94 16.67 -9.24 -6.11
N PHE A 95 16.29 -7.98 -6.31
CA PHE A 95 15.32 -7.29 -5.47
C PHE A 95 13.97 -8.01 -5.42
N ILE A 96 13.41 -8.39 -6.59
CA ILE A 96 12.15 -9.15 -6.65
C ILE A 96 12.27 -10.48 -5.89
N THR A 97 13.42 -11.15 -6.01
CA THR A 97 13.65 -12.42 -5.32
C THR A 97 13.73 -12.21 -3.80
N ALA A 98 14.45 -11.18 -3.34
CA ALA A 98 14.54 -10.82 -1.93
C ALA A 98 13.16 -10.47 -1.36
N VAL A 99 12.35 -9.68 -2.08
CA VAL A 99 10.97 -9.37 -1.66
C VAL A 99 10.13 -10.63 -1.54
N LYS A 100 10.19 -11.56 -2.51
CA LYS A 100 9.47 -12.84 -2.43
C LYS A 100 9.89 -13.70 -1.25
N VAL A 101 11.19 -13.75 -0.95
CA VAL A 101 11.71 -14.49 0.22
C VAL A 101 11.23 -13.84 1.52
N ALA A 102 11.26 -12.52 1.61
CA ALA A 102 10.76 -11.78 2.77
C ALA A 102 9.25 -11.98 2.99
N GLU A 103 8.45 -11.95 1.92
CA GLU A 103 7.01 -12.24 1.98
C GLU A 103 6.74 -13.67 2.45
N ARG A 104 7.50 -14.66 1.96
CA ARG A 104 7.39 -16.05 2.41
C ARG A 104 7.73 -16.19 3.89
N CYS A 105 8.85 -15.63 4.33
CA CYS A 105 9.26 -15.65 5.73
C CYS A 105 8.22 -14.96 6.65
N ARG A 106 7.60 -13.87 6.18
CA ARG A 106 6.48 -13.24 6.87
C ARG A 106 5.26 -14.17 6.97
N GLU A 107 4.96 -14.94 5.93
CA GLU A 107 3.82 -15.87 5.96
C GLU A 107 4.09 -17.11 6.83
N GLU A 108 5.35 -17.57 6.89
CA GLU A 108 5.81 -18.61 7.80
C GLU A 108 5.65 -18.17 9.26
N THR A 109 6.16 -16.99 9.63
CA THR A 109 5.99 -16.43 10.99
C THR A 109 4.52 -16.20 11.36
N LYS A 110 3.68 -15.73 10.43
CA LYS A 110 2.22 -15.67 10.65
C LYS A 110 1.63 -17.06 10.89
N SER A 111 2.07 -18.07 10.15
CA SER A 111 1.59 -19.45 10.29
C SER A 111 2.01 -20.06 11.63
N GLU A 112 3.24 -19.82 12.07
CA GLU A 112 3.73 -20.21 13.40
C GLU A 112 2.95 -19.52 14.51
N LEU A 113 2.75 -18.20 14.40
CA LEU A 113 1.89 -17.45 15.32
C LEU A 113 0.47 -18.00 15.33
N ALA A 114 -0.12 -18.32 14.18
CA ALA A 114 -1.45 -18.92 14.11
C ALA A 114 -1.51 -20.27 14.81
N ARG A 115 -0.47 -21.12 14.69
CA ARG A 115 -0.38 -22.38 15.45
C ARG A 115 -0.27 -22.13 16.94
N LEU A 116 0.60 -21.22 17.37
CA LEU A 116 0.74 -20.85 18.78
C LEU A 116 -0.58 -20.31 19.35
N ILE A 117 -1.28 -19.45 18.61
CA ILE A 117 -2.61 -18.95 18.97
C ILE A 117 -3.60 -20.11 19.10
N ALA A 118 -3.61 -21.07 18.17
CA ALA A 118 -4.50 -22.23 18.24
C ALA A 118 -4.24 -23.10 19.48
N VAL A 119 -2.97 -23.29 19.86
CA VAL A 119 -2.60 -23.97 21.11
C VAL A 119 -3.07 -23.17 22.32
N CYS A 120 -2.85 -21.86 22.32
CA CYS A 120 -3.26 -20.98 23.41
C CYS A 120 -4.80 -20.88 23.55
N ARG A 121 -5.59 -21.04 22.47
CA ARG A 121 -7.06 -21.08 22.53
C ARG A 121 -7.59 -22.18 23.45
N ASN A 122 -6.86 -23.27 23.65
CA ASN A 122 -7.25 -24.34 24.57
C ASN A 122 -7.00 -23.99 26.05
N VAL A 123 -6.27 -22.91 26.33
CA VAL A 123 -5.87 -22.49 27.68
C VAL A 123 -6.45 -21.12 28.06
N ASN A 124 -6.96 -20.36 27.08
CA ASN A 124 -7.27 -18.95 27.24
C ASN A 124 -8.77 -18.66 27.41
N SER A 125 -9.07 -17.59 28.17
CA SER A 125 -10.41 -17.01 28.33
C SER A 125 -11.05 -16.68 26.96
N PRO A 126 -12.39 -16.81 26.80
CA PRO A 126 -13.10 -16.39 25.58
C PRO A 126 -12.77 -14.97 25.11
N GLU A 127 -12.46 -14.07 26.05
CA GLU A 127 -12.06 -12.70 25.75
C GLU A 127 -10.71 -12.62 25.02
N GLU A 128 -9.74 -13.46 25.42
CA GLU A 128 -8.42 -13.51 24.77
C GLU A 128 -8.53 -14.04 23.34
N VAL A 129 -9.44 -15.00 23.09
CA VAL A 129 -9.71 -15.51 21.73
C VAL A 129 -10.19 -14.39 20.81
N LEU A 130 -11.11 -13.54 21.28
CA LEU A 130 -11.59 -12.36 20.55
C LEU A 130 -10.46 -11.37 20.27
N TRP A 131 -9.57 -11.13 21.24
CA TRP A 131 -8.41 -10.27 21.02
C TRP A 131 -7.50 -10.79 19.91
N PHE A 132 -7.25 -12.10 19.85
CA PHE A 132 -6.47 -12.69 18.76
C PHE A 132 -7.15 -12.49 17.39
N GLU A 133 -8.47 -12.64 17.32
CA GLU A 133 -9.23 -12.42 16.08
C GLU A 133 -9.10 -10.97 15.59
N VAL A 134 -9.29 -10.00 16.47
CA VAL A 134 -9.12 -8.57 16.14
C VAL A 134 -7.69 -8.28 15.68
N MET A 135 -6.69 -8.78 16.41
CA MET A 135 -5.28 -8.60 16.07
C MET A 135 -4.93 -9.20 14.71
N GLN A 136 -5.46 -10.37 14.39
CA GLN A 136 -5.27 -11.03 13.10
C GLN A 136 -5.96 -10.25 11.97
N LYS A 137 -7.22 -9.83 12.17
CA LYS A 137 -8.02 -9.09 11.18
C LYS A 137 -7.35 -7.79 10.74
N PHE A 138 -6.78 -7.05 11.69
CA PHE A 138 -6.11 -5.78 11.44
C PHE A 138 -4.58 -5.89 11.31
N GLN A 139 -4.03 -7.12 11.28
CA GLN A 139 -2.60 -7.40 11.12
C GLN A 139 -1.71 -6.60 12.11
N CYS A 140 -2.15 -6.50 13.37
CA CYS A 140 -1.50 -5.71 14.41
C CYS A 140 -0.88 -6.61 15.48
N CYS A 141 0.31 -6.26 15.97
CA CYS A 141 1.01 -7.03 17.01
C CYS A 141 0.62 -6.68 18.45
N SER A 142 -0.33 -5.75 18.66
CA SER A 142 -0.82 -5.39 20.00
C SER A 142 -2.32 -5.17 20.02
N LYS A 143 -2.97 -5.53 21.15
CA LYS A 143 -4.40 -5.31 21.40
C LYS A 143 -4.82 -3.86 21.16
N ARG A 144 -4.02 -2.92 21.68
CA ARG A 144 -4.23 -1.48 21.51
C ARG A 144 -4.26 -1.09 20.03
N ASN A 145 -3.23 -1.43 19.27
CA ASN A 145 -3.15 -0.99 17.87
C ASN A 145 -4.24 -1.65 17.01
N ALA A 146 -4.57 -2.91 17.31
CA ALA A 146 -5.63 -3.62 16.62
C ALA A 146 -7.01 -2.98 16.87
N LEU A 147 -7.34 -2.65 18.12
CA LEU A 147 -8.59 -1.96 18.45
C LEU A 147 -8.62 -0.53 17.88
N LEU A 148 -7.48 0.16 17.84
CA LEU A 148 -7.41 1.49 17.26
C LEU A 148 -7.64 1.44 15.75
N ALA A 149 -7.00 0.50 15.05
CA ALA A 149 -7.22 0.28 13.63
C ALA A 149 -8.68 -0.08 13.32
N TRP A 150 -9.30 -0.87 14.19
CA TRP A 150 -10.74 -1.14 14.13
C TRP A 150 -11.57 0.13 14.23
N ALA A 151 -11.35 0.95 15.27
CA ALA A 151 -12.09 2.19 15.46
C ALA A 151 -11.90 3.15 14.27
N GLN A 152 -10.67 3.30 13.77
CA GLN A 152 -10.35 4.12 12.60
C GLN A 152 -11.09 3.65 11.35
N ALA A 153 -11.13 2.34 11.09
CA ALA A 153 -11.83 1.78 9.92
C ALA A 153 -13.33 2.11 9.94
N ARG A 154 -13.96 2.06 11.13
CA ARG A 154 -15.39 2.37 11.33
C ARG A 154 -15.68 3.87 11.29
N LEU A 155 -14.71 4.71 11.66
CA LEU A 155 -14.84 6.16 11.67
C LEU A 155 -14.51 6.84 10.33
N THR A 156 -14.18 6.09 9.28
CA THR A 156 -13.89 6.64 7.94
C THR A 156 -15.01 7.50 7.36
N ALA A 157 -16.27 7.25 7.74
CA ALA A 157 -17.44 8.03 7.31
C ALA A 157 -17.63 9.36 8.07
N TYR A 158 -16.78 9.67 9.07
CA TYR A 158 -16.90 10.87 9.91
C TYR A 158 -15.64 11.74 9.80
N PRO A 159 -15.50 12.59 8.77
CA PRO A 159 -14.29 13.38 8.54
C PRO A 159 -13.89 14.31 9.69
N SER A 160 -14.86 14.74 10.50
CA SER A 160 -14.63 15.62 11.67
C SER A 160 -14.16 14.88 12.93
N ILE A 161 -13.99 13.55 12.86
CA ILE A 161 -13.64 12.69 14.00
C ILE A 161 -12.51 11.77 13.54
N SER A 162 -11.31 11.98 14.08
CA SER A 162 -10.17 11.09 13.89
C SER A 162 -9.65 10.64 15.24
N VAL A 163 -9.30 9.36 15.34
CA VAL A 163 -8.75 8.77 16.57
C VAL A 163 -7.36 8.22 16.29
N SER A 164 -6.41 8.58 17.14
CA SER A 164 -4.99 8.20 17.10
C SER A 164 -4.52 7.55 18.41
N ASN A 165 -5.31 7.68 19.47
CA ASN A 165 -5.02 7.16 20.80
C ASN A 165 -6.31 6.70 21.49
N PHE A 166 -6.21 6.21 22.74
CA PHE A 166 -7.35 5.89 23.62
C PHE A 166 -7.45 6.85 24.81
N ALA A 167 -6.96 8.07 24.69
CA ALA A 167 -6.97 9.05 25.77
C ALA A 167 -7.69 10.34 25.32
N SER A 168 -6.95 11.39 24.97
CA SER A 168 -7.50 12.70 24.62
C SER A 168 -8.51 12.66 23.48
N ASP A 169 -8.35 11.77 22.50
CA ASP A 169 -9.22 11.70 21.31
C ASP A 169 -10.62 11.17 21.63
N TRP A 170 -10.81 10.67 22.86
CA TRP A 170 -12.08 10.15 23.37
C TRP A 170 -12.68 11.05 24.45
N SER A 171 -11.95 12.09 24.87
CA SER A 171 -12.36 12.96 25.98
C SER A 171 -13.67 13.72 25.74
N ASP A 172 -14.07 13.92 24.48
CA ASP A 172 -15.31 14.61 24.13
C ASP A 172 -16.49 13.65 23.87
N GLY A 173 -16.30 12.34 24.04
CA GLY A 173 -17.32 11.30 23.80
C GLY A 173 -17.75 11.14 22.33
N ARG A 174 -17.29 12.01 21.41
CA ARG A 174 -17.74 12.02 20.01
C ARG A 174 -17.32 10.79 19.25
N ALA A 175 -16.08 10.34 19.46
CA ALA A 175 -15.58 9.10 18.88
C ALA A 175 -16.43 7.89 19.29
N PHE A 176 -16.86 7.83 20.55
CA PHE A 176 -17.72 6.75 21.04
C PHE A 176 -19.11 6.80 20.41
N CYS A 177 -19.77 7.96 20.43
CA CYS A 177 -21.09 8.14 19.81
C CYS A 177 -21.07 7.86 18.30
N ALA A 178 -20.01 8.25 17.59
CA ALA A 178 -19.86 8.01 16.16
C ALA A 178 -19.68 6.52 15.82
N LEU A 179 -18.98 5.77 16.68
CA LEU A 179 -18.93 4.31 16.56
C LEU A 179 -20.32 3.69 16.73
N VAL A 180 -21.08 4.11 17.74
CA VAL A 180 -22.46 3.62 17.92
C VAL A 180 -23.32 3.94 16.68
N HIS A 181 -23.29 5.18 16.19
CA HIS A 181 -24.02 5.60 15.00
C HIS A 181 -23.62 4.79 13.76
N HIS A 182 -22.35 4.36 13.63
CA HIS A 182 -21.91 3.58 12.48
C HIS A 182 -22.67 2.25 12.35
N PHE A 183 -22.87 1.55 13.46
CA PHE A 183 -23.56 0.25 13.47
C PHE A 183 -25.07 0.38 13.67
N ARG A 184 -25.51 1.38 14.44
CA ARG A 184 -26.89 1.60 14.86
C ARG A 184 -27.27 3.08 14.70
N PRO A 185 -27.47 3.55 13.45
CA PRO A 185 -27.86 4.94 13.19
C PRO A 185 -29.27 5.25 13.72
N ASP A 186 -30.07 4.24 14.07
CA ASP A 186 -31.37 4.36 14.73
C ASP A 186 -31.27 4.87 16.18
N MET A 187 -30.13 4.66 16.85
CA MET A 187 -29.94 5.03 18.25
C MET A 187 -29.47 6.49 18.45
N VAL A 188 -28.88 7.09 17.41
CA VAL A 188 -28.23 8.41 17.48
C VAL A 188 -28.42 9.14 16.17
N GLU A 189 -28.86 10.39 16.20
CA GLU A 189 -28.82 11.24 15.03
C GLU A 189 -27.44 11.84 14.81
N ARG A 190 -26.94 11.81 13.56
CA ARG A 190 -25.63 12.36 13.18
C ARG A 190 -25.42 13.81 13.63
N ILE A 191 -26.47 14.62 13.66
CA ILE A 191 -26.40 16.05 14.03
C ILE A 191 -25.95 16.22 15.49
N MET A 192 -26.33 15.29 16.37
CA MET A 192 -25.94 15.31 17.79
C MET A 192 -24.42 15.18 17.97
N LEU A 193 -23.73 14.53 17.01
CA LEU A 193 -22.26 14.41 17.04
C LEU A 193 -21.52 15.73 16.79
N LEU A 194 -22.23 16.79 16.38
CA LEU A 194 -21.67 18.13 16.22
C LEU A 194 -21.69 18.92 17.54
N GLN A 195 -22.58 18.56 18.47
CA GLN A 195 -22.72 19.20 19.78
C GLN A 195 -21.69 18.63 20.77
N ARG A 196 -20.47 19.17 20.75
CA ARG A 196 -19.34 18.69 21.57
C ARG A 196 -19.64 18.59 23.06
N ASP A 197 -20.35 19.57 23.61
CA ASP A 197 -20.57 19.65 25.06
C ASP A 197 -21.62 18.64 25.56
N GLU A 198 -22.50 18.16 24.69
CA GLU A 198 -23.54 17.18 25.02
C GLU A 198 -23.11 15.73 24.74
N CYS A 199 -22.12 15.55 23.87
CA CYS A 199 -21.62 14.23 23.46
C CYS A 199 -21.13 13.33 24.60
N PRO A 200 -20.47 13.83 25.68
CA PRO A 200 -20.11 12.99 26.82
C PRO A 200 -21.31 12.34 27.51
N LYS A 201 -22.39 13.11 27.73
CA LYS A 201 -23.62 12.60 28.36
C LYS A 201 -24.31 11.61 27.44
N LEU A 202 -24.43 11.95 26.17
CA LEU A 202 -24.98 11.06 25.15
C LEU A 202 -24.22 9.73 25.06
N ALA A 203 -22.89 9.77 25.13
CA ALA A 203 -22.06 8.56 25.11
C ALA A 203 -22.37 7.61 26.26
N LEU A 204 -22.59 8.16 27.47
CA LEU A 204 -22.99 7.37 28.65
C LEU A 204 -24.39 6.80 28.51
N GLU A 205 -25.34 7.57 28.00
CA GLU A 205 -26.71 7.09 27.74
C GLU A 205 -26.73 5.95 26.71
N LEU A 206 -25.95 6.06 25.65
CA LEU A 206 -25.83 5.01 24.63
C LEU A 206 -25.15 3.76 25.19
N ALA A 207 -24.10 3.95 25.99
CA ALA A 207 -23.45 2.83 26.68
C ALA A 207 -24.44 2.09 27.59
N ALA A 208 -25.25 2.83 28.35
CA ALA A 208 -26.30 2.25 29.18
C ALA A 208 -27.35 1.49 28.36
N LYS A 209 -27.83 2.07 27.24
CA LYS A 209 -28.76 1.40 26.31
C LYS A 209 -28.19 0.11 25.72
N LEU A 210 -26.87 0.06 25.49
CA LEU A 210 -26.16 -1.13 24.99
C LEU A 210 -25.72 -2.09 26.11
N ASN A 211 -26.09 -1.82 27.37
CA ASN A 211 -25.66 -2.56 28.57
C ASN A 211 -24.13 -2.63 28.73
N ILE A 212 -23.41 -1.57 28.37
CA ILE A 212 -21.98 -1.42 28.54
C ILE A 212 -21.74 -0.59 29.81
N ARG A 213 -21.01 -1.15 30.78
CA ARG A 213 -20.69 -0.45 32.03
C ARG A 213 -19.49 0.47 31.82
N ILE A 214 -19.74 1.78 31.83
CA ILE A 214 -18.73 2.82 31.70
C ILE A 214 -18.75 3.71 32.95
N ASP A 215 -17.56 4.16 33.40
CA ASP A 215 -17.45 5.17 34.45
C ASP A 215 -18.11 6.49 33.97
N PRO A 216 -19.06 7.08 34.72
CA PRO A 216 -19.70 8.35 34.36
C PRO A 216 -18.72 9.49 34.04
N ASN A 217 -17.50 9.45 34.59
CA ASN A 217 -16.49 10.47 34.37
C ASN A 217 -15.52 10.14 33.23
N LEU A 218 -15.72 9.02 32.50
CA LEU A 218 -14.79 8.58 31.46
C LEU A 218 -14.64 9.60 30.32
N PHE A 219 -15.69 10.34 30.00
CA PHE A 219 -15.68 11.34 28.92
C PHE A 219 -15.81 12.78 29.47
N ALA A 220 -15.61 12.98 30.77
CA ALA A 220 -15.79 14.29 31.40
C ALA A 220 -14.47 15.03 31.66
N GLY A 221 -13.32 14.38 31.41
CA GLY A 221 -11.98 14.93 31.69
C GLY A 221 -11.11 15.08 30.45
N SER A 222 -10.15 16.02 30.49
CA SER A 222 -9.24 16.31 29.36
C SER A 222 -8.31 15.16 28.97
N LYS A 223 -8.09 14.21 29.88
CA LYS A 223 -7.23 13.03 29.65
C LYS A 223 -7.80 11.80 30.36
N PRO A 224 -8.75 11.10 29.74
CA PRO A 224 -9.32 9.91 30.34
C PRO A 224 -8.29 8.76 30.43
N ASP A 225 -8.48 7.86 31.39
CA ASP A 225 -7.62 6.69 31.54
C ASP A 225 -7.76 5.78 30.31
N PHE A 226 -6.67 5.62 29.57
CA PHE A 226 -6.65 4.85 28.34
C PHE A 226 -7.08 3.39 28.52
N ARG A 227 -6.87 2.80 29.70
CA ARG A 227 -7.29 1.42 29.98
C ARG A 227 -8.81 1.32 30.02
N ARG A 228 -9.46 2.30 30.65
CA ARG A 228 -10.92 2.36 30.76
C ARG A 228 -11.58 2.68 29.42
N VAL A 229 -10.99 3.59 28.64
CA VAL A 229 -11.44 3.86 27.26
C VAL A 229 -11.30 2.61 26.40
N MET A 230 -10.14 1.94 26.40
CA MET A 230 -9.98 0.69 25.64
C MET A 230 -10.99 -0.37 26.06
N ALA A 231 -11.26 -0.53 27.36
CA ALA A 231 -12.24 -1.49 27.85
C ALA A 231 -13.65 -1.16 27.33
N ALA A 232 -14.08 0.11 27.43
CA ALA A 232 -15.38 0.56 26.92
C ALA A 232 -15.52 0.34 25.41
N VAL A 233 -14.48 0.67 24.64
CA VAL A 233 -14.45 0.49 23.18
C VAL A 233 -14.43 -0.98 22.80
N PHE A 234 -13.76 -1.83 23.58
CA PHE A 234 -13.74 -3.26 23.35
C PHE A 234 -15.08 -3.94 23.71
N GLU A 235 -15.76 -3.49 24.77
CA GLU A 235 -17.15 -3.89 25.03
C GLU A 235 -18.07 -3.50 23.87
N LEU A 236 -17.88 -2.31 23.31
CA LEU A 236 -18.62 -1.86 22.13
C LEU A 236 -18.37 -2.76 20.93
N TYR A 237 -17.10 -3.12 20.67
CA TYR A 237 -16.73 -4.09 19.64
C TYR A 237 -17.46 -5.43 19.82
N LYS A 238 -17.46 -5.98 21.04
CA LYS A 238 -18.17 -7.23 21.35
C LYS A 238 -19.67 -7.13 21.10
N LYS A 239 -20.29 -5.99 21.43
CA LYS A 239 -21.74 -5.81 21.30
C LYS A 239 -22.19 -5.53 19.87
N LEU A 240 -21.41 -4.82 19.07
CA LEU A 240 -21.86 -4.33 17.77
C LEU A 240 -21.34 -5.18 16.60
N GLU A 241 -20.11 -5.68 16.68
CA GLU A 241 -19.52 -6.42 15.56
C GLU A 241 -19.87 -7.92 15.59
N LEU A 242 -20.11 -8.50 16.78
CA LEU A 242 -20.54 -9.90 16.87
C LEU A 242 -22.01 -10.08 16.49
N THR A 243 -22.85 -9.05 16.68
CA THR A 243 -24.27 -9.10 16.29
C THR A 243 -24.47 -9.00 14.77
N GLU A 244 -23.53 -8.42 14.02
CA GLU A 244 -23.56 -8.42 12.55
C GLU A 244 -23.28 -9.79 11.92
N GLN A 245 -22.73 -10.76 12.66
CA GLN A 245 -22.41 -12.09 12.12
C GLN A 245 -23.58 -13.09 12.16
N GLU A 246 -24.70 -12.72 12.80
CA GLU A 246 -25.88 -13.58 12.96
C GLU A 246 -27.04 -13.25 11.99
N CYS A 247 -26.85 -12.29 11.06
CA CYS A 247 -27.84 -11.91 10.03
C CYS A 247 -27.34 -12.15 8.60
#